data_AF-A0A7Y5UZR0-F1
#
_entry.id   AF-A0A7Y5UZR0-F1
#
_cell.length_a   1.000
_cell.length_b   1.000
_cell.length_c   1.000
_cell.angle_alpha   90.00
_cell.angle_beta   90.00
_cell.angle_gamma   90.00
#
_symmetry.space_group_name_H-M   'P 1'
#
loop_
_entity.id
_entity.type
_entity.pdbx_description
1 polymer ?
#
loop_
_entity_poly.entity_id
_entity_poly.type
_entity_poly.pdbx_seq_one_letter_code
_entity_poly.pdbx_strand_id
1 'polypeptide(L)'
;MNRRFILFAILILVAALGVWTAFAGSASVSGTLDGTEPKMPVVFINSPNCTSQGATMVGYHAYPFTVDADGVYTLDLAVASGNLSLYLMNASFDPAAAFPYCLSGDNADPISISFALTANTTYYAVPIDDTFGQGGGSYTLTISGPGNVFIAGAASASCPNPLPPGSMVYELPAGAPAFYAADLATQTDFNIPAGHWYISEFSGDFAHLWIACEADMVWVPANAVLR
;
A
#
# COMPACT_ATOMS: atom_id res chain seq x y z
N MET A 1 38.00 -32.82 7.81
CA MET A 1 36.87 -32.01 7.30
C MET A 1 37.25 -30.54 7.43
N ASN A 2 37.46 -29.84 6.31
CA ASN A 2 38.18 -28.55 6.28
C ASN A 2 37.31 -27.42 6.84
N ARG A 3 37.79 -26.76 7.91
CA ARG A 3 37.15 -25.64 8.61
C ARG A 3 36.76 -24.48 7.67
N ARG A 4 37.43 -24.35 6.52
CA ARG A 4 37.12 -23.39 5.45
C ARG A 4 35.85 -23.70 4.66
N PHE A 5 35.45 -24.97 4.56
CA PHE A 5 34.23 -25.39 3.85
C PHE A 5 32.96 -25.08 4.67
N ILE A 6 33.05 -25.19 6.00
CA ILE A 6 31.93 -24.89 6.91
C ILE A 6 31.65 -23.38 6.95
N LEU A 7 32.69 -22.53 6.94
CA LEU A 7 32.54 -21.07 6.93
C LEU A 7 31.92 -20.55 5.62
N PHE A 8 32.25 -21.15 4.47
CA PHE A 8 31.62 -20.80 3.18
C PHE A 8 30.15 -21.23 3.12
N ALA A 9 29.81 -22.42 3.64
CA ALA A 9 28.43 -22.87 3.69
C ALA A 9 27.55 -21.99 4.59
N ILE A 10 28.08 -21.51 5.72
CA ILE A 10 27.36 -20.59 6.62
C ILE A 10 27.19 -19.21 5.96
N LEU A 11 28.19 -18.69 5.25
CA LEU A 11 28.09 -17.39 4.57
C LEU A 11 27.05 -17.41 3.44
N ILE A 12 26.94 -18.52 2.70
CA ILE A 12 25.93 -18.72 1.66
C ILE A 12 24.53 -18.89 2.28
N LEU A 13 24.41 -19.57 3.43
CA LEU A 13 23.13 -19.70 4.14
C LEU A 13 22.64 -18.36 4.72
N VAL A 14 23.54 -17.48 5.16
CA VAL A 14 23.21 -16.13 5.64
C VAL A 14 22.87 -15.18 4.48
N ALA A 15 23.49 -15.35 3.30
CA ALA A 15 23.14 -14.61 2.09
C ALA A 15 21.85 -15.10 1.41
N ALA A 16 21.40 -16.33 1.71
CA ALA A 16 20.13 -16.90 1.25
C ALA A 16 18.94 -16.59 2.18
N LEU A 17 19.15 -15.82 3.25
CA LEU A 17 18.06 -15.05 3.86
C LEU A 17 17.71 -13.89 2.92
N GLY A 18 17.18 -14.29 1.76
CA GLY A 18 16.76 -13.41 0.69
C GLY A 18 15.86 -12.34 1.27
N VAL A 19 16.23 -11.10 0.95
CA VAL A 19 15.41 -9.92 1.16
C VAL A 19 14.11 -10.19 0.39
N TRP A 20 13.07 -10.62 1.08
CA TRP A 20 11.75 -10.78 0.49
C TRP A 20 11.39 -9.41 -0.08
N THR A 21 11.30 -9.29 -1.41
CA THR A 21 10.74 -8.08 -2.01
C THR A 21 9.28 -8.08 -1.62
N ALA A 22 8.96 -7.37 -0.54
CA ALA A 22 7.59 -7.12 -0.16
C ALA A 22 6.90 -6.44 -1.35
N PHE A 23 5.85 -7.07 -1.88
CA PHE A 23 5.02 -6.46 -2.89
C PHE A 23 4.42 -5.19 -2.27
N ALA A 24 4.85 -4.02 -2.73
CA ALA A 24 4.28 -2.75 -2.29
C ALA A 24 2.87 -2.62 -2.90
N GLY A 25 1.87 -3.20 -2.24
CA GLY A 25 0.47 -2.95 -2.57
C GLY A 25 0.11 -1.55 -2.10
N SER A 26 -0.70 -0.84 -2.90
CA SER A 26 -1.29 0.42 -2.47
C SER A 26 -2.75 0.52 -2.90
N ALA A 27 -3.54 1.22 -2.10
CA ALA A 27 -4.91 1.58 -2.43
C ALA A 27 -5.18 3.00 -1.95
N SER A 28 -5.97 3.74 -2.72
CA SER A 28 -6.31 5.13 -2.39
C SER A 28 -7.81 5.37 -2.44
N VAL A 29 -8.27 6.29 -1.61
CA VAL A 29 -9.64 6.82 -1.63
C VAL A 29 -9.59 8.33 -1.44
N SER A 30 -10.41 9.06 -2.19
CA SER A 30 -10.53 10.51 -2.03
C SER A 30 -11.87 10.87 -1.39
N GLY A 31 -11.89 11.98 -0.68
CA GLY A 31 -13.08 12.49 -0.02
C GLY A 31 -13.02 14.00 0.19
N THR A 32 -14.18 14.56 0.51
CA THR A 32 -14.34 15.96 0.90
C THR A 32 -15.19 16.01 2.14
N LEU A 33 -14.68 16.62 3.22
CA LEU A 33 -15.50 17.05 4.34
C LEU A 33 -16.10 18.41 3.97
N ASP A 34 -17.42 18.54 3.96
CA ASP A 34 -18.17 19.76 3.62
C ASP A 34 -19.14 20.20 4.73
N GLY A 35 -19.14 19.50 5.86
CA GLY A 35 -19.96 19.78 7.03
C GLY A 35 -21.24 18.96 7.10
N THR A 36 -21.60 18.22 6.05
CA THR A 36 -22.77 17.32 6.04
C THR A 36 -22.49 15.95 6.64
N GLU A 37 -21.23 15.64 6.94
CA GLU A 37 -20.81 14.34 7.42
C GLU A 37 -21.32 14.04 8.83
N PRO A 38 -21.39 12.74 9.18
CA PRO A 38 -21.46 12.33 10.58
C PRO A 38 -20.39 13.04 11.42
N LYS A 39 -20.74 13.31 12.67
CA LYS A 39 -19.84 13.95 13.64
C LYS A 39 -19.47 12.96 14.74
N MET A 40 -18.24 13.06 15.23
CA MET A 40 -17.75 12.31 16.38
C MET A 40 -17.01 13.25 17.34
N PRO A 41 -16.94 12.97 18.66
CA PRO A 41 -16.11 13.76 19.55
C PRO A 41 -14.63 13.58 19.18
N VAL A 42 -13.89 14.69 19.11
CA VAL A 42 -12.49 14.70 18.71
C VAL A 42 -11.65 13.82 19.65
N VAL A 43 -10.71 13.08 19.08
CA VAL A 43 -9.68 12.37 19.83
C VAL A 43 -8.43 13.24 19.84
N PHE A 44 -7.97 13.66 21.01
CA PHE A 44 -6.72 14.41 21.10
C PHE A 44 -5.54 13.50 20.79
N ILE A 45 -4.59 14.02 20.04
CA ILE A 45 -3.40 13.30 19.62
C ILE A 45 -2.13 14.03 20.05
N ASN A 46 -1.12 13.24 20.37
CA ASN A 46 0.27 13.63 20.45
C ASN A 46 1.03 12.63 19.58
N SER A 47 1.07 12.93 18.28
CA SER A 47 1.46 12.00 17.21
C SER A 47 2.68 11.16 17.60
N PRO A 48 2.64 9.83 17.44
CA PRO A 48 1.54 9.05 16.83
C PRO A 48 0.42 8.68 17.82
N ASN A 49 0.50 9.09 19.09
CA ASN A 49 -0.35 8.52 20.13
C ASN A 49 -1.68 9.27 20.26
N CYS A 50 -2.77 8.52 20.37
CA CYS A 50 -4.05 9.06 20.82
C CYS A 50 -4.01 9.20 22.36
N THR A 51 -4.37 10.37 22.90
CA THR A 51 -4.14 10.69 24.32
C THR A 51 -5.41 10.78 25.16
N SER A 52 -6.52 11.24 24.57
CA SER A 52 -7.81 11.39 25.27
C SER A 52 -8.93 11.72 24.27
N GLN A 53 -10.17 11.78 24.75
CA GLN A 53 -11.32 12.22 23.96
C GLN A 53 -11.86 13.56 24.48
N GLY A 54 -12.07 14.51 23.56
CA GLY A 54 -12.72 15.78 23.83
C GLY A 54 -14.24 15.72 23.67
N ALA A 55 -14.91 16.82 23.99
CA ALA A 55 -16.37 16.96 23.80
C ALA A 55 -16.73 17.66 22.46
N THR A 56 -15.76 18.28 21.80
CA THR A 56 -15.98 18.95 20.51
C THR A 56 -16.29 17.93 19.43
N MET A 57 -17.39 18.15 18.72
CA MET A 57 -17.80 17.31 17.60
C MET A 57 -17.08 17.74 16.31
N VAL A 58 -16.44 16.79 15.64
CA VAL A 58 -15.73 16.96 14.37
C VAL A 58 -16.30 16.05 13.29
N GLY A 59 -16.33 16.55 12.06
CA GLY A 59 -16.74 15.82 10.86
C GLY A 59 -15.70 14.79 10.51
N TYR A 60 -16.17 13.61 10.10
CA TYR A 60 -15.30 12.50 9.78
C TYR A 60 -15.83 11.68 8.61
N HIS A 61 -14.91 11.05 7.91
CA HIS A 61 -15.17 9.88 7.09
C HIS A 61 -14.49 8.67 7.72
N ALA A 62 -15.07 7.49 7.56
CA ALA A 62 -14.48 6.26 8.05
C ALA A 62 -14.39 5.25 6.92
N TYR A 63 -13.17 4.81 6.62
CA TYR A 63 -12.90 3.83 5.57
C TYR A 63 -12.46 2.53 6.21
N PRO A 64 -13.32 1.50 6.25
CA PRO A 64 -12.90 0.16 6.65
C PRO A 64 -11.92 -0.38 5.62
N PHE A 65 -10.84 -1.01 6.07
CA PHE A 65 -9.90 -1.66 5.16
C PHE A 65 -9.26 -2.90 5.78
N THR A 66 -8.74 -3.77 4.92
CA THR A 66 -7.92 -4.94 5.30
C THR A 66 -6.66 -5.00 4.45
N VAL A 67 -5.69 -5.79 4.92
CA VAL A 67 -4.47 -6.13 4.19
C VAL A 67 -4.32 -7.65 4.12
N ASP A 68 -3.63 -8.19 3.12
CA ASP A 68 -3.42 -9.65 2.99
C ASP A 68 -2.06 -10.15 3.48
N ALA A 69 -1.17 -9.25 3.89
CA ALA A 69 0.13 -9.58 4.47
C ALA A 69 0.35 -8.84 5.79
N ASP A 70 1.04 -9.49 6.73
CA ASP A 70 1.51 -8.84 7.95
C ASP A 70 2.65 -7.87 7.61
N GLY A 71 2.73 -6.73 8.29
CA GLY A 71 3.90 -5.86 8.23
C GLY A 71 3.59 -4.40 8.48
N VAL A 72 4.59 -3.53 8.26
CA VAL A 72 4.43 -2.08 8.44
C VAL A 72 3.82 -1.48 7.18
N TYR A 73 2.66 -0.87 7.34
CA TYR A 73 1.98 -0.08 6.30
C TYR A 73 2.07 1.41 6.64
N THR A 74 2.04 2.23 5.60
CA THR A 74 1.98 3.69 5.70
C THR A 74 0.62 4.15 5.20
N LEU A 75 -0.05 4.96 6.01
CA LEU A 75 -1.26 5.68 5.63
C LEU A 75 -0.90 7.15 5.46
N ASP A 76 -0.97 7.64 4.22
CA ASP A 76 -0.67 9.02 3.86
C ASP A 76 -1.97 9.75 3.53
N LEU A 77 -2.20 10.88 4.19
CA LEU A 77 -3.35 11.75 3.92
C LEU A 77 -2.87 13.01 3.19
N ALA A 78 -2.95 13.00 1.86
CA ALA A 78 -2.65 14.17 1.06
C ALA A 78 -3.81 15.16 1.14
N VAL A 79 -3.60 16.29 1.83
CA VAL A 79 -4.61 17.34 2.01
C VAL A 79 -4.53 18.33 0.85
N ALA A 80 -5.60 18.43 0.06
CA ALA A 80 -5.72 19.40 -1.02
C ALA A 80 -6.28 20.74 -0.52
N SER A 81 -7.12 20.71 0.52
CA SER A 81 -7.62 21.91 1.21
C SER A 81 -8.12 21.59 2.62
N GLY A 82 -8.21 22.61 3.47
CA GLY A 82 -8.67 22.49 4.86
C GLY A 82 -7.54 22.16 5.84
N ASN A 83 -7.90 22.00 7.12
CA ASN A 83 -7.01 21.44 8.13
C ASN A 83 -7.59 20.12 8.57
N LEU A 84 -6.92 19.03 8.21
CA LEU A 84 -7.40 17.68 8.46
C LEU A 84 -6.45 16.96 9.42
N SER A 85 -6.94 15.89 10.03
CA SER A 85 -6.12 14.89 10.70
C SER A 85 -6.51 13.51 10.25
N LEU A 86 -5.64 12.54 10.50
CA LEU A 86 -5.91 11.13 10.25
C LEU A 86 -5.86 10.37 11.57
N TYR A 87 -6.84 9.49 11.78
CA TYR A 87 -6.75 8.43 12.77
C TYR A 87 -6.69 7.04 12.13
N LEU A 88 -5.94 6.15 12.76
CA LEU A 88 -6.02 4.71 12.56
C LEU A 88 -6.75 4.09 13.75
N MET A 89 -7.85 3.41 13.48
CA MET A 89 -8.69 2.76 14.48
C MET A 89 -8.74 1.25 14.25
N ASN A 90 -8.95 0.47 15.31
CA ASN A 90 -9.15 -0.97 15.20
C ASN A 90 -10.59 -1.34 14.73
N ALA A 91 -10.85 -2.64 14.56
CA ALA A 91 -12.14 -3.17 14.10
C ALA A 91 -13.34 -2.81 15.00
N SER A 92 -13.12 -2.39 16.24
CA SER A 92 -14.16 -2.01 17.20
C SER A 92 -14.43 -0.51 17.24
N PHE A 93 -14.05 0.24 16.18
CA PHE A 93 -14.31 1.67 16.04
C PHE A 93 -15.77 2.02 16.38
N ASP A 94 -15.93 2.86 17.41
CA ASP A 94 -17.20 3.47 17.83
C ASP A 94 -17.05 4.99 17.78
N PRO A 95 -17.75 5.71 16.87
CA PRO A 95 -17.63 7.16 16.77
C PRO A 95 -18.13 7.89 18.02
N ALA A 96 -18.96 7.28 18.88
CA ALA A 96 -19.36 7.92 20.14
C ALA A 96 -18.23 7.87 21.19
N ALA A 97 -17.35 6.86 21.11
CA ALA A 97 -16.28 6.60 22.06
C ALA A 97 -15.02 6.13 21.32
N ALA A 98 -14.47 6.97 20.45
CA ALA A 98 -13.40 6.57 19.53
C ALA A 98 -12.04 6.36 20.22
N PHE A 99 -11.75 7.06 21.32
CA PHE A 99 -10.42 7.06 21.96
C PHE A 99 -9.91 5.66 22.36
N PRO A 100 -10.70 4.78 23.02
CA PRO A 100 -10.25 3.42 23.35
C PRO A 100 -9.90 2.54 22.14
N TYR A 101 -10.33 2.92 20.94
CA TYR A 101 -10.13 2.15 19.71
C TYR A 101 -9.10 2.79 18.77
N CYS A 102 -8.55 3.95 19.15
CA CYS A 102 -7.55 4.70 18.40
C CYS A 102 -6.18 4.07 18.61
N LEU A 103 -5.62 3.54 17.52
CA LEU A 103 -4.31 2.88 17.49
C LEU A 103 -3.19 3.89 17.24
N SER A 104 -3.46 4.88 16.39
CA SER A 104 -2.52 5.94 16.03
C SER A 104 -3.28 7.14 15.47
N GLY A 105 -2.69 8.33 15.54
CA GLY A 105 -3.21 9.52 14.89
C GLY A 105 -2.11 10.49 14.50
N ASP A 106 -2.37 11.28 13.46
CA ASP A 106 -1.46 12.33 13.02
C ASP A 106 -2.18 13.57 12.46
N ASN A 107 -1.62 14.74 12.74
CA ASN A 107 -2.03 16.04 12.23
C ASN A 107 -0.85 16.97 11.91
N ALA A 108 0.38 16.44 11.89
CA ALA A 108 1.52 17.17 11.37
C ALA A 108 1.51 17.14 9.84
N ASP A 109 2.01 18.18 9.16
CA ASP A 109 2.16 18.18 7.70
C ASP A 109 3.59 17.73 7.32
N PRO A 110 3.78 16.66 6.52
CA PRO A 110 2.75 15.79 5.92
C PRO A 110 2.11 14.82 6.92
N ILE A 111 0.80 14.60 6.77
CA ILE A 111 0.02 13.71 7.64
C ILE A 111 0.29 12.26 7.23
N SER A 112 1.00 11.52 8.08
CA SER A 112 1.42 10.16 7.77
C SER A 112 1.46 9.27 9.02
N ILE A 113 0.84 8.09 8.92
CA ILE A 113 0.86 7.08 9.98
C ILE A 113 1.56 5.83 9.47
N SER A 114 2.68 5.45 10.11
CA SER A 114 3.28 4.13 9.94
C SER A 114 2.83 3.19 11.06
N PHE A 115 2.23 2.06 10.72
CA PHE A 115 1.72 1.11 11.71
C PHE A 115 1.89 -0.35 11.26
N ALA A 116 2.17 -1.24 12.21
CA ALA A 116 2.24 -2.67 11.95
C ALA A 116 0.82 -3.27 11.91
N LEU A 117 0.39 -3.67 10.71
CA LEU A 117 -0.91 -4.28 10.48
C LEU A 117 -0.79 -5.81 10.40
N THR A 118 -1.87 -6.46 10.82
CA THR A 118 -2.04 -7.91 10.73
C THR A 118 -2.92 -8.25 9.53
N ALA A 119 -2.51 -9.24 8.73
CA ALA A 119 -3.25 -9.77 7.62
C ALA A 119 -4.68 -10.17 8.02
N ASN A 120 -5.64 -9.91 7.12
CA ASN A 120 -7.06 -10.22 7.27
C ASN A 120 -7.72 -9.61 8.51
N THR A 121 -7.10 -8.59 9.12
CA THR A 121 -7.70 -7.82 10.22
C THR A 121 -8.30 -6.53 9.67
N THR A 122 -9.53 -6.22 10.08
CA THR A 122 -10.19 -4.96 9.72
C THR A 122 -9.66 -3.82 10.57
N TYR A 123 -9.31 -2.74 9.90
CA TYR A 123 -8.97 -1.45 10.50
C TYR A 123 -9.84 -0.36 9.89
N TYR A 124 -9.87 0.81 10.51
CA TYR A 124 -10.52 1.99 9.94
C TYR A 124 -9.50 3.12 9.84
N ALA A 125 -9.38 3.69 8.64
CA ALA A 125 -8.72 4.97 8.44
C ALA A 125 -9.77 6.08 8.51
N VAL A 126 -9.58 7.04 9.40
CA VAL A 126 -10.59 8.06 9.74
C VAL A 126 -10.01 9.46 9.55
N PRO A 127 -10.12 10.04 8.34
CA PRO A 127 -9.87 11.46 8.14
C PRO A 127 -10.92 12.29 8.85
N ILE A 128 -10.48 13.34 9.54
CA ILE A 128 -11.35 14.27 10.26
C ILE A 128 -11.04 15.73 9.91
N ASP A 129 -12.00 16.60 10.15
CA ASP A 129 -11.79 18.05 10.15
C ASP A 129 -11.22 18.48 11.51
N ASP A 130 -9.96 18.86 11.53
CA ASP A 130 -9.21 19.25 12.74
C ASP A 130 -9.40 20.73 13.10
N THR A 131 -10.55 21.30 12.74
CA THR A 131 -10.92 22.67 13.10
C THR A 131 -12.18 22.70 13.95
N PHE A 132 -12.21 23.60 14.94
CA PHE A 132 -13.45 23.90 15.65
C PHE A 132 -14.52 24.52 14.73
N GLY A 133 -14.09 25.16 13.65
CA GLY A 133 -14.96 25.84 12.69
C GLY A 133 -15.71 24.90 11.75
N GLN A 134 -15.24 23.64 11.62
CA GLN A 134 -15.85 22.63 10.77
C GLN A 134 -15.99 23.09 9.31
N GLY A 135 -14.96 23.80 8.83
CA GLY A 135 -14.92 24.39 7.49
C GLY A 135 -14.68 23.38 6.38
N GLY A 136 -14.40 22.13 6.73
CA GLY A 136 -14.19 21.04 5.81
C GLY A 136 -12.78 21.01 5.22
N GLY A 137 -12.63 20.17 4.19
CA GLY A 137 -11.40 19.98 3.46
C GLY A 137 -11.48 18.81 2.49
N SER A 138 -10.69 18.86 1.43
CA SER A 138 -10.58 17.77 0.45
C SER A 138 -9.25 17.06 0.59
N TYR A 139 -9.26 15.75 0.37
CA TYR A 139 -8.07 14.92 0.57
C TYR A 139 -8.06 13.67 -0.31
N THR A 140 -6.88 13.07 -0.41
CA THR A 140 -6.66 11.71 -0.88
C THR A 140 -5.93 10.92 0.20
N LEU A 141 -6.56 9.86 0.70
CA LEU A 141 -5.95 8.88 1.59
C LEU A 141 -5.33 7.78 0.74
N THR A 142 -4.05 7.49 0.96
CA THR A 142 -3.34 6.36 0.36
C THR A 142 -2.82 5.45 1.45
N ILE A 143 -3.03 4.15 1.31
CA ILE A 143 -2.49 3.13 2.22
C ILE A 143 -1.54 2.27 1.38
N SER A 144 -0.29 2.16 1.81
CA SER A 144 0.74 1.40 1.09
C SER A 144 1.54 0.51 2.04
N GLY A 145 1.99 -0.65 1.57
CA GLY A 145 2.81 -1.55 2.38
C GLY A 145 3.03 -2.92 1.74
N PRO A 146 3.51 -3.91 2.50
CA PRO A 146 4.09 -5.15 1.97
C PRO A 146 3.13 -6.16 1.34
N GLY A 147 1.84 -5.87 1.30
CA GLY A 147 0.80 -6.70 0.70
C GLY A 147 -0.33 -5.85 0.11
N ASN A 148 -1.31 -6.50 -0.49
CA ASN A 148 -2.46 -5.83 -1.09
C ASN A 148 -3.31 -5.15 0.00
N VAL A 149 -3.89 -4.00 -0.37
CA VAL A 149 -4.78 -3.24 0.50
C VAL A 149 -6.18 -3.22 -0.11
N PHE A 150 -7.19 -3.51 0.70
CA PHE A 150 -8.60 -3.51 0.30
C PHE A 150 -9.37 -2.47 1.11
N ILE A 151 -9.74 -1.35 0.50
CA ILE A 151 -10.54 -0.30 1.14
C ILE A 151 -12.01 -0.50 0.75
N ALA A 152 -12.88 -0.71 1.73
CA ALA A 152 -14.31 -0.87 1.50
C ALA A 152 -14.94 0.46 1.05
N GLY A 153 -15.64 0.43 -0.09
CA GLY A 153 -16.32 1.61 -0.63
C GLY A 153 -15.39 2.62 -1.33
N ALA A 154 -14.07 2.40 -1.32
CA ALA A 154 -13.26 2.94 -2.40
C ALA A 154 -13.85 2.36 -3.69
N ALA A 155 -14.03 3.20 -4.72
CA ALA A 155 -13.94 2.63 -6.05
C ALA A 155 -12.63 1.86 -6.02
N SER A 156 -12.69 0.52 -6.15
CA SER A 156 -11.49 -0.24 -6.46
C SER A 156 -10.78 0.62 -7.47
N ALA A 157 -9.54 1.04 -7.20
CA ALA A 157 -8.73 1.66 -8.22
C ALA A 157 -8.89 0.70 -9.38
N SER A 158 -9.69 1.10 -10.37
CA SER A 158 -10.14 0.15 -11.36
C SER A 158 -8.87 0.02 -12.14
N CYS A 159 -8.05 -1.01 -11.83
CA CYS A 159 -6.84 -1.24 -12.59
C CYS A 159 -7.38 -1.32 -14.01
N PRO A 160 -7.12 -0.33 -14.89
CA PRO A 160 -7.75 -0.34 -16.21
C PRO A 160 -7.40 -1.65 -16.91
N ASN A 161 -6.24 -2.19 -16.54
CA ASN A 161 -5.76 -3.53 -16.85
C ASN A 161 -5.50 -4.28 -15.53
N PRO A 162 -6.46 -5.07 -15.00
CA PRO A 162 -6.20 -5.93 -13.84
C PRO A 162 -5.22 -7.04 -14.22
N LEU A 163 -4.48 -7.55 -13.23
CA LEU A 163 -3.58 -8.68 -13.44
C LEU A 163 -4.39 -9.88 -13.99
N PRO A 164 -3.99 -10.51 -15.11
CA PRO A 164 -4.73 -11.63 -15.68
C PRO A 164 -4.81 -12.81 -14.71
N PRO A 165 -5.95 -13.51 -14.65
CA PRO A 165 -6.08 -14.76 -13.91
C PRO A 165 -5.00 -15.77 -14.33
N GLY A 166 -4.34 -16.40 -13.36
CA GLY A 166 -3.28 -17.38 -13.60
C GLY A 166 -1.86 -16.80 -13.71
N SER A 167 -1.71 -15.49 -13.54
CA SER A 167 -0.38 -14.86 -13.45
C SER A 167 0.42 -15.39 -12.27
N MET A 168 1.69 -15.70 -12.50
CA MET A 168 2.63 -16.18 -11.48
C MET A 168 3.80 -15.22 -11.32
N VAL A 169 4.40 -15.22 -10.13
CA VAL A 169 5.58 -14.40 -9.84
C VAL A 169 6.83 -15.16 -10.29
N TYR A 170 7.67 -14.51 -11.09
CA TYR A 170 8.98 -15.01 -11.50
C TYR A 170 10.10 -14.02 -11.22
N GLU A 171 11.32 -14.50 -11.09
CA GLU A 171 12.51 -13.66 -10.92
C GLU A 171 13.12 -13.25 -12.26
N LEU A 172 13.49 -11.97 -12.37
CA LEU A 172 14.37 -11.42 -13.39
C LEU A 172 15.71 -11.03 -12.71
N PRO A 173 16.81 -11.78 -12.88
CA PRO A 173 18.02 -11.60 -12.06
C PRO A 173 18.93 -10.45 -12.50
N ALA A 174 18.88 -10.03 -13.76
CA ALA A 174 19.81 -9.03 -14.31
C ALA A 174 19.13 -7.77 -14.88
N GLY A 175 17.81 -7.69 -14.72
CA GLY A 175 16.98 -6.82 -15.54
C GLY A 175 16.92 -7.28 -17.00
N ALA A 176 15.85 -6.92 -17.70
CA ALA A 176 15.59 -7.42 -19.05
C ALA A 176 15.16 -6.28 -19.98
N PRO A 177 15.58 -6.27 -21.25
CA PRO A 177 15.03 -5.33 -22.21
C PRO A 177 13.51 -5.52 -22.32
N ALA A 178 12.76 -4.42 -22.30
CA ALA A 178 11.32 -4.44 -22.43
C ALA A 178 10.92 -4.22 -23.90
N PHE A 179 9.84 -4.86 -24.33
CA PHE A 179 9.31 -4.80 -25.70
C PHE A 179 7.80 -4.54 -25.67
N TYR A 180 7.27 -3.81 -26.66
CA TYR A 180 5.82 -3.57 -26.79
C TYR A 180 5.04 -4.79 -27.27
N ALA A 181 5.71 -5.74 -27.93
CA ALA A 181 5.14 -7.02 -28.36
C ALA A 181 6.18 -8.15 -28.19
N ALA A 182 5.74 -9.40 -28.36
CA ALA A 182 6.62 -10.57 -28.44
C ALA A 182 7.43 -10.59 -29.76
N ASP A 183 8.16 -9.50 -30.05
CA ASP A 183 8.92 -9.25 -31.26
C ASP A 183 10.14 -8.37 -30.95
N LEU A 184 11.32 -8.82 -31.37
CA LEU A 184 12.59 -8.11 -31.18
C LEU A 184 12.62 -6.73 -31.84
N ALA A 185 11.80 -6.51 -32.88
CA ALA A 185 11.70 -5.21 -33.55
C ALA A 185 10.93 -4.16 -32.72
N THR A 186 10.29 -4.56 -31.61
CA THR A 186 9.42 -3.68 -30.81
C THR A 186 10.02 -3.28 -29.47
N GLN A 187 11.36 -3.28 -29.37
CA GLN A 187 12.05 -2.92 -28.14
C GLN A 187 11.71 -1.49 -27.72
N THR A 188 11.43 -1.32 -26.43
CA THR A 188 11.28 -0.02 -25.78
C THR A 188 12.65 0.62 -25.54
N ASP A 189 12.65 1.86 -25.06
CA ASP A 189 13.87 2.58 -24.65
C ASP A 189 14.30 2.30 -23.20
N PHE A 190 13.63 1.38 -22.51
CA PHE A 190 13.93 1.03 -21.12
C PHE A 190 14.11 -0.48 -20.90
N ASN A 191 14.73 -0.79 -19.76
CA ASN A 191 14.87 -2.15 -19.26
C ASN A 191 14.05 -2.30 -17.98
N ILE A 192 13.47 -3.49 -17.80
CA ILE A 192 12.87 -3.90 -16.54
C ILE A 192 14.00 -4.14 -15.53
N PRO A 193 13.96 -3.53 -14.33
CA PRO A 193 14.97 -3.79 -13.32
C PRO A 193 14.89 -5.23 -12.80
N ALA A 194 16.00 -5.71 -12.25
CA ALA A 194 16.03 -7.02 -11.60
C ALA A 194 15.02 -7.05 -10.43
N GLY A 195 14.32 -8.17 -10.26
CA GLY A 195 13.32 -8.31 -9.21
C GLY A 195 12.29 -9.40 -9.51
N HIS A 196 11.25 -9.43 -8.69
CA HIS A 196 10.10 -10.32 -8.85
C HIS A 196 9.00 -9.63 -9.63
N TRP A 197 8.52 -10.29 -10.68
CA TRP A 197 7.54 -9.72 -11.59
C TRP A 197 6.43 -10.72 -11.88
N TYR A 198 5.21 -10.21 -12.09
CA TYR A 198 4.09 -11.06 -12.48
C TYR A 198 4.15 -11.35 -13.98
N ILE A 199 4.01 -12.63 -14.34
CA ILE A 199 3.97 -13.07 -15.73
C ILE A 199 2.70 -13.89 -15.95
N SER A 200 1.92 -13.49 -16.95
CA SER A 200 0.65 -14.16 -17.28
C SER A 200 0.80 -15.24 -18.34
N GLU A 201 1.75 -15.10 -19.26
CA GLU A 201 1.96 -16.04 -20.36
C GLU A 201 3.38 -15.98 -20.93
N PHE A 202 3.72 -17.00 -21.71
CA PHE A 202 4.91 -17.03 -22.55
C PHE A 202 4.49 -17.21 -24.01
N SER A 203 5.07 -16.41 -24.90
CA SER A 203 4.82 -16.47 -26.34
C SER A 203 6.16 -16.55 -27.07
N GLY A 204 6.48 -17.72 -27.61
CA GLY A 204 7.79 -17.98 -28.22
C GLY A 204 8.93 -17.74 -27.22
N ASP A 205 9.85 -16.86 -27.60
CA ASP A 205 11.02 -16.50 -26.80
C ASP A 205 10.75 -15.33 -25.84
N PHE A 206 9.49 -14.96 -25.60
CA PHE A 206 9.11 -13.85 -24.73
C PHE A 206 8.18 -14.29 -23.59
N ALA A 207 8.23 -13.54 -22.50
CA ALA A 207 7.35 -13.62 -21.35
C ALA A 207 6.57 -12.32 -21.22
N HIS A 208 5.26 -12.43 -20.94
CA HIS A 208 4.36 -11.30 -20.82
C HIS A 208 4.36 -10.80 -19.38
N LEU A 209 5.00 -9.65 -19.13
CA LEU A 209 5.30 -9.11 -17.81
C LEU A 209 4.33 -7.98 -17.44
N TRP A 210 3.85 -8.02 -16.21
CA TRP A 210 2.95 -7.04 -15.62
C TRP A 210 3.70 -6.21 -14.58
N ILE A 211 3.86 -4.93 -14.90
CA ILE A 211 4.19 -3.91 -13.92
C ILE A 211 2.88 -3.67 -13.15
N ALA A 212 2.94 -3.62 -11.81
CA ALA A 212 1.76 -3.62 -10.94
C ALA A 212 0.69 -2.56 -11.33
N CYS A 213 -0.54 -2.72 -10.80
CA CYS A 213 -1.74 -1.95 -11.11
C CYS A 213 -1.44 -0.54 -11.65
N GLU A 214 -1.92 -0.26 -12.88
CA GLU A 214 -1.80 0.98 -13.67
C GLU A 214 -0.71 1.04 -14.74
N ALA A 215 0.23 0.09 -14.83
CA ALA A 215 1.31 0.21 -15.79
C ALA A 215 1.08 -0.56 -17.11
N ASP A 216 1.65 -0.01 -18.19
CA ASP A 216 1.64 -0.60 -19.52
C ASP A 216 2.28 -1.99 -19.51
N MET A 217 1.61 -2.93 -20.19
CA MET A 217 2.09 -4.30 -20.36
C MET A 217 3.35 -4.30 -21.23
N VAL A 218 4.33 -5.12 -20.87
CA VAL A 218 5.56 -5.27 -21.64
C VAL A 218 5.96 -6.73 -21.78
N TRP A 219 6.70 -7.01 -22.84
CA TRP A 219 7.30 -8.31 -23.07
C TRP A 219 8.77 -8.27 -22.69
N VAL A 220 9.28 -9.35 -22.12
CA VAL A 220 10.71 -9.55 -21.84
C VAL A 220 11.17 -10.86 -22.46
N PRO A 221 12.47 -11.04 -22.79
CA PRO A 221 12.96 -12.32 -23.25
C PRO A 221 12.72 -13.41 -22.21
N ALA A 222 12.14 -14.55 -22.62
CA ALA A 222 11.79 -15.64 -21.73
C ALA A 222 13.02 -16.26 -21.04
N ASN A 223 14.20 -16.16 -21.66
CA ASN A 223 15.47 -16.59 -21.07
C ASN A 223 16.00 -15.64 -19.99
N ALA A 224 15.44 -14.43 -19.87
CA ALA A 224 15.73 -13.51 -18.77
C ALA A 224 14.91 -13.84 -17.51
N VAL A 225 13.93 -14.74 -17.62
CA VAL A 225 13.06 -15.17 -16.53
C VAL A 225 13.62 -16.47 -15.92
N LEU A 226 13.90 -16.46 -14.62
CA LEU A 226 14.24 -17.67 -13.88
C LEU A 226 12.97 -18.44 -13.57
N ARG A 227 12.92 -19.69 -14.05
CA ARG A 227 11.85 -20.66 -13.81
C ARG A 227 12.27 -21.71 -12.79
#